data_AF-A1BQL5-F1
#
_entry.id   AF-A1BQL5-F1
#
_cell.length_a   1.000
_cell.length_b   1.000
_cell.length_c   1.000
_cell.angle_alpha   90.00
_cell.angle_beta   90.00
_cell.angle_gamma   90.00
#
_symmetry.space_group_name_H-M   'P 1'
#
loop_
_entity.id
_entity.type
_entity.pdbx_description
1 polymer ?
#
loop_
_entity_poly.entity_id
_entity_poly.type
_entity_poly.pdbx_seq_one_letter_code
_entity_poly.pdbx_strand_id
1 'polypeptide(L)'
;DSRPLGAAVLDGVDFDIESGSGQFWDVLAQELKNFGQVILSAAPQCPIPDAHLDAAIKTGLFDSVWVQFYNNPPCMFADNADNLLSSWNQWTAFPTSKLYMGLPAAREAAPSGGFIPADVLISQVLPTIKASSNYGGVMLWSKAFDK
;
A
#
# COMPACT_ATOMS: atom_id res chain seq x y z
N ASP A 1 13.96 0.64 -31.27
CA ASP A 1 14.24 1.07 -29.89
C ASP A 1 13.25 0.36 -28.97
N SER A 2 13.70 -0.26 -27.88
CA SER A 2 12.93 -1.19 -27.04
C SER A 2 12.51 -0.60 -25.69
N ARG A 3 12.62 0.73 -25.52
CA ARG A 3 12.24 1.45 -24.29
C ARG A 3 10.83 2.05 -24.44
N PRO A 4 9.79 1.50 -23.78
CA PRO A 4 8.40 1.97 -23.97
C PRO A 4 8.17 3.43 -23.57
N LEU A 5 8.94 3.93 -22.60
CA LEU A 5 8.89 5.32 -22.12
C LEU A 5 10.02 6.20 -22.70
N GLY A 6 10.65 5.77 -23.81
CA GLY A 6 11.74 6.50 -24.45
C GLY A 6 12.95 6.69 -23.53
N ALA A 7 13.51 7.89 -23.50
CA ALA A 7 14.72 8.22 -22.75
C ALA A 7 14.51 8.45 -21.24
N ALA A 8 13.27 8.34 -20.75
CA ALA A 8 12.97 8.55 -19.34
C ALA A 8 13.71 7.54 -18.43
N VAL A 9 14.13 8.02 -17.27
CA VAL A 9 14.65 7.22 -16.15
C VAL A 9 13.69 7.42 -14.99
N LEU A 10 13.04 6.34 -14.55
CA LEU A 10 12.12 6.36 -13.41
C LEU A 10 12.91 6.24 -12.11
N ASP A 11 12.36 6.81 -11.04
CA ASP A 11 12.98 6.76 -9.71
C ASP A 11 12.89 5.36 -9.06
N GLY A 12 11.88 4.57 -9.47
CA GLY A 12 11.51 3.37 -8.74
C GLY A 12 10.55 2.44 -9.48
N VAL A 13 10.21 1.35 -8.80
CA VAL A 13 9.22 0.35 -9.23
C VAL A 13 8.28 0.07 -8.07
N ASP A 14 6.98 0.13 -8.34
CA ASP A 14 5.94 -0.30 -7.41
C ASP A 14 5.48 -1.72 -7.71
N PHE A 15 5.33 -2.52 -6.66
CA PHE A 15 4.82 -3.88 -6.74
C PHE A 15 3.35 -3.88 -6.34
N ASP A 16 2.49 -3.70 -7.33
CA ASP A 16 1.04 -3.80 -7.21
C ASP A 16 0.55 -5.14 -7.79
N ILE A 17 0.70 -6.20 -7.00
CA ILE A 17 0.43 -7.57 -7.43
C ILE A 17 -0.88 -8.06 -6.80
N GLU A 18 -1.95 -7.99 -7.58
CA GLU A 18 -3.30 -8.32 -7.10
C GLU A 18 -3.81 -9.70 -7.56
N SER A 19 -3.06 -10.41 -8.42
CA SER A 19 -3.47 -11.71 -8.93
C SER A 19 -2.28 -12.57 -9.38
N GLY A 20 -2.53 -13.87 -9.56
CA GLY A 20 -1.54 -14.83 -10.04
C GLY A 20 -0.76 -15.49 -8.92
N SER A 21 0.54 -15.70 -9.14
CA SER A 21 1.42 -16.37 -8.17
C SER A 21 1.95 -15.39 -7.13
N GLY A 22 2.06 -15.83 -5.87
CA GLY A 22 2.79 -15.11 -4.82
C GLY A 22 4.29 -15.45 -4.73
N GLN A 23 4.83 -16.17 -5.72
CA GLN A 23 6.23 -16.63 -5.70
C GLN A 23 7.16 -15.64 -6.40
N PHE A 24 8.41 -15.57 -5.91
CA PHE A 24 9.56 -14.88 -6.53
C PHE A 24 9.51 -13.35 -6.54
N TRP A 25 8.52 -12.71 -5.93
CA TRP A 25 8.51 -11.25 -5.76
C TRP A 25 9.62 -10.76 -4.83
N ASP A 26 9.99 -11.56 -3.84
CA ASP A 26 11.16 -11.38 -2.98
C ASP A 26 12.47 -11.42 -3.78
N VAL A 27 12.61 -12.41 -4.67
CA VAL A 27 13.78 -12.54 -5.55
C VAL A 27 13.87 -11.34 -6.49
N LEU A 28 12.76 -10.93 -7.12
CA LEU A 28 12.74 -9.76 -7.99
C LEU A 28 13.14 -8.48 -7.25
N ALA A 29 12.63 -8.27 -6.03
CA ALA A 29 13.01 -7.12 -5.21
C ALA A 29 14.53 -7.10 -4.91
N GLN A 30 15.10 -8.27 -4.58
CA GLN A 30 16.54 -8.40 -4.34
C GLN A 30 17.37 -8.08 -5.59
N GLU A 31 16.98 -8.60 -6.75
CA GLU A 31 17.68 -8.33 -8.01
C GLU A 31 17.61 -6.85 -8.41
N LEU A 32 16.46 -6.19 -8.21
CA LEU A 32 16.32 -4.75 -8.46
C LEU A 32 17.24 -3.91 -7.57
N LYS A 33 17.32 -4.23 -6.27
CA LYS A 33 18.24 -3.55 -5.34
C LYS A 33 19.71 -3.82 -5.64
N ASN A 34 20.04 -5.00 -6.17
CA ASN A 34 21.40 -5.34 -6.62
C ASN A 34 21.79 -4.57 -7.89
N PHE A 35 20.83 -4.25 -8.76
CA PHE A 35 21.09 -3.56 -10.02
C PHE A 35 21.43 -2.07 -9.83
N GLY A 36 20.89 -1.42 -8.81
CA GLY A 36 21.21 -0.03 -8.51
C GLY A 36 20.32 0.61 -7.45
N GLN A 37 20.45 1.93 -7.31
CA GLN A 37 19.59 2.72 -6.42
C GLN A 37 18.22 2.91 -7.07
N VAL A 38 17.32 1.94 -6.82
CA VAL A 38 15.92 1.97 -7.23
C VAL A 38 15.06 2.09 -5.98
N ILE A 39 14.11 3.02 -5.98
CA ILE A 39 13.08 3.09 -4.94
C ILE A 39 12.11 1.92 -5.17
N LEU A 40 11.90 1.09 -4.16
CA LEU A 40 10.92 0.02 -4.20
C LEU A 40 9.75 0.35 -3.28
N SER A 41 8.55 0.22 -3.84
CA SER A 41 7.30 0.26 -3.08
C SER A 41 6.46 -0.99 -3.33
N ALA A 42 5.57 -1.30 -2.39
CA ALA A 42 4.64 -2.41 -2.51
C ALA A 42 3.22 -1.96 -2.13
N ALA A 43 2.23 -2.50 -2.84
CA ALA A 43 0.80 -2.24 -2.63
C ALA A 43 0.04 -3.51 -2.16
N PRO A 44 0.39 -4.12 -1.02
CA PRO A 44 -0.36 -5.28 -0.53
C PRO A 44 -1.80 -4.90 -0.18
N GLN A 45 -2.71 -5.86 -0.23
CA GLN A 45 -4.04 -5.69 0.37
C GLN A 45 -3.93 -5.69 1.90
N CYS A 46 -4.93 -5.13 2.59
CA CYS A 46 -4.92 -5.07 4.05
C CYS A 46 -5.00 -6.40 4.83
N PRO A 47 -5.51 -7.54 4.28
CA PRO A 47 -5.44 -8.82 4.96
C PRO A 47 -3.99 -9.25 5.22
N ILE A 48 -3.73 -9.79 6.41
CA ILE A 48 -2.41 -10.31 6.79
C ILE A 48 -2.52 -11.84 6.94
N PRO A 49 -1.62 -12.63 6.32
CA PRO A 49 -0.61 -12.21 5.34
C PRO A 49 -1.22 -11.78 4.00
N ASP A 50 -0.55 -10.87 3.29
CA ASP A 50 -0.91 -10.57 1.90
C ASP A 50 -0.62 -11.80 1.02
N ALA A 51 -1.55 -12.12 0.10
CA ALA A 51 -1.49 -13.36 -0.67
C ALA A 51 -0.31 -13.42 -1.67
N HIS A 52 0.23 -12.27 -2.08
CA HIS A 52 1.25 -12.20 -3.13
C HIS A 52 2.57 -11.62 -2.63
N LEU A 53 2.53 -10.60 -1.79
CA LEU A 53 3.67 -9.75 -1.45
C LEU A 53 4.21 -9.98 -0.04
N ASP A 54 3.60 -10.83 0.79
CA ASP A 54 4.04 -11.05 2.18
C ASP A 54 5.52 -11.46 2.27
N ALA A 55 5.96 -12.42 1.43
CA ALA A 55 7.36 -12.83 1.38
C ALA A 55 8.30 -11.70 0.96
N ALA A 56 7.89 -10.92 -0.06
CA ALA A 56 8.68 -9.82 -0.59
C ALA A 56 8.82 -8.68 0.42
N ILE A 57 7.73 -8.27 1.07
CA ILE A 57 7.75 -7.18 2.06
C ILE A 57 8.62 -7.58 3.25
N LYS A 58 8.53 -8.83 3.73
CA LYS A 58 9.33 -9.34 4.85
C LYS A 58 10.85 -9.33 4.64
N THR A 59 11.32 -9.15 3.41
CA THR A 59 12.76 -8.94 3.13
C THR A 59 13.29 -7.61 3.70
N GLY A 60 12.41 -6.63 3.93
CA GLY A 60 12.80 -5.28 4.35
C GLY A 60 13.43 -4.43 3.24
N LEU A 61 13.34 -4.87 1.98
CA LEU A 61 13.90 -4.16 0.82
C LEU A 61 13.02 -3.00 0.32
N PHE A 62 11.76 -2.93 0.75
CA PHE A 62 10.81 -1.91 0.29
C PHE A 62 10.94 -0.62 1.10
N ASP A 63 11.26 0.47 0.40
CA ASP A 63 11.38 1.82 0.98
C ASP A 63 10.03 2.31 1.51
N SER A 64 8.94 1.94 0.84
CA SER A 64 7.57 2.30 1.20
C SER A 64 6.61 1.13 1.01
N VAL A 65 5.60 1.02 1.86
CA VAL A 65 4.49 0.06 1.70
C VAL A 65 3.19 0.84 1.81
N TRP A 66 2.36 0.84 0.77
CA TRP A 66 1.02 1.46 0.79
C TRP A 66 -0.06 0.38 0.82
N VAL A 67 -0.45 -0.02 2.03
CA VAL A 67 -1.44 -1.08 2.24
C VAL A 67 -2.82 -0.61 1.77
N GLN A 68 -3.50 -1.42 0.95
CA GLN A 68 -4.82 -1.11 0.42
C GLN A 68 -5.93 -1.43 1.45
N PHE A 69 -6.44 -0.41 2.15
CA PHE A 69 -7.50 -0.54 3.17
C PHE A 69 -8.91 -0.41 2.57
N TYR A 70 -9.14 -1.06 1.43
CA TYR A 70 -10.42 -1.07 0.72
C TYR A 70 -10.67 -2.42 0.04
N ASN A 71 -11.91 -2.62 -0.41
CA ASN A 71 -12.42 -3.88 -0.98
C ASN A 71 -12.31 -5.14 -0.09
N ASN A 72 -11.88 -5.00 1.17
CA ASN A 72 -11.62 -6.08 2.09
C ASN A 72 -12.35 -5.84 3.43
N PRO A 73 -13.59 -6.35 3.61
CA PRO A 73 -14.39 -6.13 4.81
C PRO A 73 -13.69 -6.39 6.17
N PRO A 74 -12.80 -7.38 6.30
CA PRO A 74 -12.10 -7.63 7.58
C PRO A 74 -11.15 -6.51 8.02
N CYS A 75 -10.74 -5.61 7.13
CA CYS A 75 -9.71 -4.61 7.42
C CYS A 75 -9.94 -3.24 6.76
N MET A 76 -11.04 -3.03 6.05
CA MET A 76 -11.41 -1.72 5.51
C MET A 76 -12.26 -0.91 6.49
N PHE A 77 -12.45 0.37 6.17
CA PHE A 77 -13.45 1.20 6.85
C PHE A 77 -14.88 0.77 6.47
N ALA A 78 -15.76 0.68 7.45
CA ALA A 78 -17.18 0.36 7.27
C ALA A 78 -18.04 1.39 8.02
N ASP A 79 -18.85 0.96 8.99
CA ASP A 79 -19.60 1.89 9.85
C ASP A 79 -18.69 2.65 10.84
N ASN A 80 -17.51 2.09 11.12
CA ASN A 80 -16.49 2.68 11.98
C ASN A 80 -15.07 2.30 11.52
N ALA A 81 -14.05 2.79 12.25
CA ALA A 81 -12.64 2.60 11.94
C ALA A 81 -11.98 1.39 12.64
N ASP A 82 -12.71 0.58 13.42
CA ASP A 82 -12.11 -0.39 14.35
C ASP A 82 -11.29 -1.46 13.61
N ASN A 83 -11.87 -2.08 12.59
CA ASN A 83 -11.20 -3.11 11.78
C ASN A 83 -9.98 -2.56 11.04
N LEU A 84 -10.13 -1.35 10.47
CA LEU A 84 -9.07 -0.66 9.76
C LEU A 84 -7.90 -0.31 10.68
N LEU A 85 -8.18 0.27 11.86
CA LEU A 85 -7.13 0.63 12.83
C LEU A 85 -6.48 -0.61 13.46
N SER A 86 -7.25 -1.67 13.68
CA SER A 86 -6.72 -2.97 14.14
C SER A 86 -5.75 -3.58 13.14
N SER A 87 -6.10 -3.56 11.85
CA SER A 87 -5.22 -4.03 10.77
C SER A 87 -4.00 -3.11 10.60
N TRP A 88 -4.20 -1.78 10.59
CA TRP A 88 -3.11 -0.80 10.55
C TRP A 88 -2.05 -1.06 11.64
N ASN A 89 -2.48 -1.26 12.88
CA ASN A 89 -1.59 -1.52 14.00
C ASN A 89 -0.73 -2.78 13.80
N GLN A 90 -1.28 -3.82 13.17
CA GLN A 90 -0.51 -5.01 12.82
C GLN A 90 0.50 -4.73 11.70
N TRP A 91 0.12 -3.96 10.68
CA TRP A 91 1.02 -3.53 9.61
C TRP A 91 2.19 -2.67 10.09
N THR A 92 2.05 -1.93 11.21
CA THR A 92 3.17 -1.15 11.76
C THR A 92 4.39 -1.99 12.14
N ALA A 93 4.21 -3.31 12.36
CA ALA A 93 5.30 -4.23 12.69
C ALA A 93 6.07 -4.75 11.46
N PHE A 94 5.59 -4.52 10.23
CA PHE A 94 6.26 -4.96 9.02
C PHE A 94 7.51 -4.11 8.72
N PRO A 95 8.56 -4.71 8.13
CA PRO A 95 9.82 -4.02 7.90
C PRO A 95 9.71 -3.04 6.71
N THR A 96 9.40 -1.79 7.01
CA THR A 96 9.46 -0.68 6.05
C THR A 96 9.78 0.64 6.75
N SER A 97 10.46 1.53 6.04
CA SER A 97 10.75 2.88 6.56
C SER A 97 9.51 3.78 6.58
N LYS A 98 8.58 3.56 5.64
CA LYS A 98 7.36 4.36 5.47
C LYS A 98 6.17 3.48 5.14
N LEU A 99 5.23 3.42 6.06
CA LEU A 99 3.93 2.78 5.91
C LEU A 99 2.87 3.82 5.54
N TYR A 100 2.15 3.61 4.45
CA TYR A 100 1.11 4.48 3.95
C TYR A 100 -0.25 3.77 4.02
N MET A 101 -1.29 4.55 4.25
CA MET A 101 -2.67 4.07 4.17
C MET A 101 -3.20 4.29 2.75
N GLY A 102 -3.40 3.21 1.99
CA GLY A 102 -4.04 3.23 0.68
C GLY A 102 -5.56 3.30 0.81
N LEU A 103 -6.17 4.34 0.22
CA LEU A 103 -7.61 4.58 0.26
C LEU A 103 -8.15 4.89 -1.14
N PRO A 104 -9.41 4.56 -1.44
CA PRO A 104 -10.05 4.99 -2.66
C PRO A 104 -10.37 6.49 -2.58
N ALA A 105 -10.11 7.23 -3.65
CA ALA A 105 -10.36 8.66 -3.76
C ALA A 105 -11.86 9.00 -3.87
N ALA A 106 -12.67 8.03 -4.29
CA ALA A 106 -14.13 8.16 -4.38
C ALA A 106 -14.80 6.81 -4.06
N ARG A 107 -16.08 6.85 -3.69
CA ARG A 107 -16.86 5.63 -3.38
C ARG A 107 -16.88 4.65 -4.55
N GLU A 108 -16.95 5.17 -5.77
CA GLU A 108 -17.01 4.40 -7.01
C GLU A 108 -15.69 3.72 -7.37
N ALA A 109 -14.56 4.17 -6.78
CA ALA A 109 -13.24 3.59 -7.04
C ALA A 109 -13.02 2.26 -6.30
N ALA A 110 -13.81 1.95 -5.28
CA ALA A 110 -13.78 0.70 -4.53
C ALA A 110 -15.20 0.13 -4.38
N PRO A 111 -15.68 -0.65 -5.38
CA PRO A 111 -17.05 -1.15 -5.42
C PRO A 111 -17.44 -2.02 -4.22
N SER A 112 -16.45 -2.68 -3.58
CA SER A 112 -16.68 -3.54 -2.41
C SER A 112 -16.57 -2.78 -1.08
N GLY A 113 -16.32 -1.47 -1.09
CA GLY A 113 -16.29 -0.61 0.10
C GLY A 113 -14.90 -0.17 0.53
N GLY A 114 -14.83 0.59 1.63
CA GLY A 114 -13.60 1.16 2.19
C GLY A 114 -13.38 2.66 1.92
N PHE A 115 -14.30 3.33 1.23
CA PHE A 115 -14.26 4.79 1.07
C PHE A 115 -14.53 5.51 2.40
N ILE A 116 -13.69 6.48 2.71
CA ILE A 116 -13.78 7.30 3.93
C ILE A 116 -13.95 8.76 3.52
N PRO A 117 -15.06 9.43 3.91
CA PRO A 117 -15.19 10.87 3.77
C PRO A 117 -14.02 11.60 4.43
N ALA A 118 -13.56 12.71 3.85
CA ALA A 118 -12.35 13.39 4.30
C ALA A 118 -12.43 13.89 5.76
N ASP A 119 -13.57 14.40 6.19
CA ASP A 119 -13.84 14.83 7.57
C ASP A 119 -13.81 13.65 8.55
N VAL A 120 -14.35 12.49 8.16
CA VAL A 120 -14.29 11.25 8.92
C VAL A 120 -12.85 10.73 9.02
N LEU A 121 -12.10 10.70 7.91
CA LEU A 121 -10.68 10.33 7.88
C LEU A 121 -9.86 11.21 8.84
N ILE A 122 -10.05 12.54 8.77
CA ILE A 122 -9.33 13.50 9.60
C ILE A 122 -9.66 13.33 11.09
N SER A 123 -10.93 13.11 11.42
CA SER A 123 -11.39 13.07 12.81
C SER A 123 -11.22 11.72 13.48
N GLN A 124 -11.37 10.60 12.76
CA GLN A 124 -11.44 9.25 13.34
C GLN A 124 -10.21 8.38 13.07
N VAL A 125 -9.49 8.60 11.97
CA VAL A 125 -8.44 7.68 11.50
C VAL A 125 -7.04 8.30 11.61
N LEU A 126 -6.86 9.52 11.07
CA LEU A 126 -5.57 10.20 11.07
C LEU A 126 -4.92 10.37 12.46
N PRO A 127 -5.66 10.64 13.56
CA PRO A 127 -5.05 10.77 14.89
C PRO A 127 -4.32 9.52 15.34
N THR A 128 -4.86 8.34 15.03
CA THR A 128 -4.26 7.05 15.41
C THR A 128 -3.09 6.71 14.51
N ILE A 129 -3.24 6.79 13.19
CA ILE A 129 -2.19 6.33 12.27
C ILE A 129 -0.96 7.24 12.27
N LYS A 130 -1.13 8.54 12.53
CA LYS A 130 0.00 9.49 12.66
C LYS A 130 0.84 9.25 13.92
N ALA A 131 0.35 8.47 14.88
CA ALA A 131 1.12 8.09 16.06
C ALA A 131 2.11 6.95 15.78
N SER A 132 1.99 6.26 14.63
CA SER A 132 2.92 5.21 14.22
C SER A 132 4.27 5.82 13.80
N SER A 133 5.37 5.29 14.33
CA SER A 133 6.73 5.82 14.09
C SER A 133 7.16 5.77 12.62
N ASN A 134 6.61 4.84 11.84
CA ASN A 134 6.85 4.67 10.42
C ASN A 134 5.72 5.25 9.54
N TYR A 135 4.85 6.12 10.06
CA TYR A 135 3.80 6.75 9.26
C TYR A 135 4.40 7.55 8.08
N GLY A 136 4.08 7.13 6.86
CA GLY A 136 4.52 7.73 5.61
C GLY A 136 3.51 8.69 4.98
N GLY A 137 2.21 8.46 5.18
CA GLY A 137 1.15 9.27 4.58
C GLY A 137 -0.09 8.48 4.18
N VAL A 138 -0.83 9.02 3.20
CA VAL A 138 -2.00 8.40 2.57
C VAL A 138 -1.72 8.29 1.06
N MET A 139 -2.07 7.16 0.46
CA MET A 139 -2.04 6.91 -0.99
C MET A 139 -3.49 6.87 -1.49
N LEU A 140 -3.78 7.50 -2.63
CA LEU A 140 -5.13 7.59 -3.18
C LEU A 140 -5.29 6.82 -4.49
N TRP A 141 -6.22 5.87 -4.50
CA TRP A 141 -6.68 5.16 -5.69
C TRP A 141 -7.97 5.81 -6.25
N SER A 142 -7.97 6.54 -7.35
CA SER A 142 -6.83 6.93 -8.19
C SER A 142 -6.99 8.38 -8.64
N LYS A 143 -5.98 8.91 -9.36
CA LYS A 143 -6.02 10.31 -9.83
C LYS A 143 -7.26 10.66 -10.66
N ALA A 144 -7.85 9.70 -11.37
CA ALA A 144 -9.06 9.93 -12.16
C ALA A 144 -10.30 10.24 -11.29
N PHE A 145 -10.31 9.73 -10.06
CA PHE A 145 -11.37 9.95 -9.08
C PHE A 145 -11.07 11.15 -8.16
N ASP A 146 -9.79 11.51 -8.00
CA ASP A 146 -9.31 12.67 -7.23
C ASP A 146 -9.32 13.96 -8.07
N LYS A 147 -10.45 14.67 -8.06
CA LYS A 147 -10.70 15.87 -8.87
C LYS A 147 -10.29 17.17 -8.20
#